data_AF-U3TZ44-F1
#
_entry.id   AF-U3TZ44-F1
#
_cell.length_a   1.000
_cell.length_b   1.000
_cell.length_c   1.000
_cell.angle_alpha   90.00
_cell.angle_beta   90.00
_cell.angle_gamma   90.00
#
_symmetry.space_group_name_H-M   'P 1'
#
loop_
_entity.id
_entity.type
_entity.pdbx_description
1 polymer ?
#
loop_
_entity_poly.entity_id
_entity_poly.type
_entity_poly.pdbx_seq_one_letter_code
_entity_poly.pdbx_strand_id
1 'polypeptide(L)'
;MIIDKKALFSDIATRARSPAGLGQLFGHLPNPDPILRARGQAISVYRQLRAEPLVGSSIRRRKSAVKCLERGLEPGQAPAPVVRFIEQTLAQWDINRLIGELLEAAFFGYQPAELTWAKDGRHLVVTDVVGKPPEWFTFDTENRLRFQARQSGLAGELLPPRKFVVATQDATFDNPYGFADLSLCFWPVTFKKAGWSFWMRFSEKYGTPG
;
A
#
# COMPACT_ATOMS: atom_id res chain seq x y z
N MET A 1 -15.72 22.48 -36.15
CA MET A 1 -15.54 21.20 -35.44
C MET A 1 -16.41 21.24 -34.20
N ILE A 2 -17.54 20.53 -34.19
CA ILE A 2 -18.43 20.49 -33.02
C ILE A 2 -17.78 19.56 -32.01
N ILE A 3 -17.25 20.11 -30.92
CA ILE A 3 -16.72 19.32 -29.81
C ILE A 3 -17.91 18.71 -29.09
N ASP A 4 -18.05 17.38 -29.15
CA ASP A 4 -19.00 16.67 -28.33
C ASP A 4 -18.54 16.75 -26.86
N LYS A 5 -19.07 17.76 -26.17
CA LYS A 5 -18.72 18.03 -24.77
C LYS A 5 -19.06 16.86 -23.86
N LYS A 6 -20.02 15.99 -24.20
CA LYS A 6 -20.37 14.83 -23.36
C LYS A 6 -19.26 13.80 -23.34
N ALA A 7 -18.57 13.59 -24.46
CA ALA A 7 -17.45 12.65 -24.55
C ALA A 7 -16.27 13.06 -23.65
N LEU A 8 -16.09 14.36 -23.38
CA LEU A 8 -15.07 14.86 -22.46
C LEU A 8 -15.35 14.53 -20.99
N PHE A 9 -16.60 14.27 -20.62
CA PHE A 9 -17.01 13.94 -19.25
C PHE A 9 -17.16 12.43 -19.01
N SER A 10 -16.93 11.60 -20.02
CA SER A 10 -17.07 10.15 -19.93
C SER A 10 -15.72 9.46 -20.07
N ASP A 11 -15.44 8.48 -19.21
CA ASP A 11 -14.26 7.64 -19.35
C ASP A 11 -14.42 6.66 -20.51
N ILE A 12 -13.64 6.87 -21.58
CA ILE A 12 -13.70 6.05 -22.80
C ILE A 12 -12.79 4.82 -22.66
N ALA A 13 -11.61 4.98 -22.08
CA ALA A 13 -10.60 3.94 -21.89
C ALA A 13 -10.75 3.29 -20.50
N THR A 14 -11.65 2.32 -20.38
CA THR A 14 -11.90 1.56 -19.14
C THR A 14 -11.50 0.10 -19.30
N ARG A 15 -11.21 -0.60 -18.20
CA ARG A 15 -10.89 -2.05 -18.25
C ARG A 15 -12.05 -2.87 -18.83
N ALA A 16 -13.29 -2.50 -18.50
CA ALA A 16 -14.49 -3.15 -19.03
C ALA A 16 -14.61 -3.07 -20.57
N ARG A 17 -14.00 -2.04 -21.19
CA ARG A 17 -14.01 -1.83 -22.65
C ARG A 17 -12.70 -2.25 -23.33
N SER A 18 -11.69 -2.67 -22.57
CA SER A 18 -10.38 -3.04 -23.09
C SER A 18 -10.27 -4.56 -23.28
N PRO A 19 -9.69 -5.05 -24.40
CA PRO A 19 -9.38 -6.47 -24.56
C PRO A 19 -8.49 -7.03 -23.43
N ALA A 20 -7.66 -6.19 -22.80
CA ALA A 20 -6.82 -6.58 -21.67
C ALA A 20 -7.61 -6.81 -20.36
N GLY A 21 -8.86 -6.33 -20.27
CA GLY A 21 -9.73 -6.51 -19.12
C GLY A 21 -10.55 -7.80 -19.11
N LEU A 22 -10.66 -8.50 -20.26
CA LEU A 22 -11.51 -9.69 -20.44
C LEU A 22 -11.18 -10.87 -19.49
N GLY A 23 -9.97 -10.92 -18.93
CA GLY A 23 -9.54 -11.97 -18.01
C GLY A 23 -9.97 -11.79 -16.54
N GLN A 24 -10.61 -10.66 -16.18
CA GLN A 24 -10.96 -10.32 -14.79
C GLN A 24 -12.35 -10.88 -14.41
N LEU A 25 -12.46 -12.22 -14.40
CA LEU A 25 -13.74 -12.95 -14.33
C LEU A 25 -14.52 -12.82 -13.00
N PHE A 26 -13.92 -12.22 -11.96
CA PHE A 26 -14.49 -12.22 -10.60
C PHE A 26 -14.51 -10.85 -9.92
N GLY A 27 -14.47 -9.76 -10.69
CA GLY A 27 -14.59 -8.39 -10.16
C GLY A 27 -13.47 -7.95 -9.22
N HIS A 28 -12.37 -8.71 -9.15
CA HIS A 28 -11.15 -8.36 -8.43
C HIS A 28 -9.98 -8.30 -9.41
N LEU A 29 -9.09 -7.36 -9.18
CA LEU A 29 -7.86 -7.18 -9.94
C LEU A 29 -6.72 -7.88 -9.18
N PRO A 30 -6.09 -8.94 -9.72
CA PRO A 30 -4.94 -9.55 -9.05
C PRO A 30 -3.76 -8.57 -9.02
N ASN A 31 -2.92 -8.66 -7.99
CA ASN A 31 -1.70 -7.87 -7.92
C ASN A 31 -0.77 -8.23 -9.10
N PRO A 32 -0.36 -7.27 -9.95
CA PRO A 32 0.41 -7.55 -11.15
C PRO A 32 1.90 -7.82 -10.88
N ASP A 33 2.37 -7.73 -9.64
CA ASP A 33 3.76 -7.97 -9.24
C ASP A 33 4.27 -9.32 -9.79
N PRO A 34 5.37 -9.32 -10.58
CA PRO A 34 5.87 -10.52 -11.25
C PRO A 34 6.34 -11.60 -10.27
N ILE A 35 6.85 -11.23 -9.09
CA ILE A 35 7.30 -12.18 -8.06
C ILE A 35 6.10 -12.92 -7.48
N LEU A 36 5.05 -12.18 -7.12
CA LEU A 36 3.83 -12.73 -6.56
C LEU A 36 3.12 -13.63 -7.57
N ARG A 37 3.00 -13.16 -8.83
CA ARG A 37 2.38 -13.91 -9.92
C ARG A 37 3.12 -15.20 -10.26
N ALA A 38 4.44 -15.13 -10.44
CA ALA A 38 5.24 -16.29 -10.83
C ALA A 38 5.22 -17.41 -9.78
N ARG A 39 5.01 -17.07 -8.51
CA ARG A 39 5.06 -18.03 -7.39
C ARG A 39 3.70 -18.37 -6.80
N GLY A 40 2.61 -17.72 -7.26
CA GLY A 40 1.28 -17.84 -6.68
C GLY A 40 1.25 -17.43 -5.20
N GLN A 41 2.12 -16.50 -4.79
CA GLN A 41 2.29 -16.10 -3.39
C GLN A 41 1.53 -14.81 -3.09
N ALA A 42 1.04 -14.71 -1.86
CA ALA A 42 0.47 -13.47 -1.35
C ALA A 42 1.56 -12.47 -0.98
N ILE A 43 1.18 -11.20 -0.92
CA ILE A 43 2.06 -10.09 -0.54
C ILE A 43 2.69 -10.26 0.86
N SER A 44 2.10 -11.11 1.70
CA SER A 44 2.65 -11.52 3.00
C SER A 44 4.06 -12.10 2.92
N VAL A 45 4.50 -12.63 1.76
CA VAL A 45 5.87 -13.12 1.55
C VAL A 45 6.91 -12.02 1.83
N TYR A 46 6.58 -10.75 1.58
CA TYR A 46 7.46 -9.62 1.83
C TYR A 46 7.65 -9.31 3.32
N ARG A 47 6.76 -9.78 4.20
CA ARG A 47 6.95 -9.69 5.66
C ARG A 47 8.22 -10.42 6.11
N GLN A 48 8.56 -11.54 5.46
CA GLN A 48 9.76 -12.31 5.79
C GLN A 48 11.05 -11.59 5.38
N LEU A 49 11.00 -10.80 4.29
CA LEU A 49 12.15 -10.01 3.84
C LEU A 49 12.51 -8.91 4.84
N ARG A 50 11.49 -8.38 5.52
CA ARG A 50 11.62 -7.34 6.54
C ARG A 50 12.47 -7.76 7.74
N ALA A 51 12.44 -9.05 8.08
CA ALA A 51 13.23 -9.62 9.17
C ALA A 51 14.70 -9.81 8.81
N GLU A 52 15.06 -9.68 7.53
CA GLU A 52 16.44 -9.74 7.10
C GLU A 52 17.21 -8.51 7.61
N PRO A 53 18.35 -8.67 8.31
CA PRO A 53 19.06 -7.55 8.95
C PRO A 53 19.35 -6.33 8.06
N LEU A 54 19.85 -6.54 6.84
CA LEU A 54 20.19 -5.44 5.94
C LEU A 54 18.93 -4.73 5.44
N VAL A 55 17.94 -5.49 4.97
CA VAL A 55 16.63 -4.95 4.54
C VAL A 55 15.95 -4.19 5.68
N GLY A 56 15.86 -4.80 6.86
CA GLY A 56 15.25 -4.21 8.04
C GLY A 56 15.96 -2.93 8.50
N SER A 57 17.30 -2.90 8.43
CA SER A 57 18.08 -1.69 8.75
C SER A 57 17.81 -0.55 7.76
N SER A 58 17.73 -0.85 6.46
CA SER A 58 17.44 0.13 5.40
C SER A 58 16.02 0.68 5.52
N ILE A 59 15.03 -0.16 5.83
CA ILE A 59 13.65 0.25 6.11
C ILE A 59 13.62 1.24 7.27
N ARG A 60 14.28 0.92 8.40
CA ARG A 60 14.33 1.81 9.56
C ARG A 60 14.96 3.15 9.20
N ARG A 61 16.09 3.14 8.48
CA ARG A 61 16.77 4.36 8.03
C ARG A 61 15.86 5.24 7.17
N ARG A 62 15.16 4.66 6.19
CA ARG A 62 14.24 5.40 5.30
C ARG A 62 13.09 6.01 6.09
N LYS A 63 12.48 5.25 7.00
CA LYS A 63 11.40 5.77 7.86
C LYS A 63 11.90 6.93 8.73
N SER A 64 13.08 6.80 9.34
CA SER A 64 13.65 7.88 10.14
C SER A 64 13.91 9.13 9.30
N ALA A 65 14.48 8.99 8.10
CA ALA A 65 14.75 10.10 7.20
C ALA A 65 13.48 10.90 6.86
N VAL A 66 12.38 10.21 6.52
CA VAL A 66 11.10 10.88 6.23
C VAL A 66 10.51 11.54 7.48
N LYS A 67 10.60 10.90 8.65
CA LYS A 67 10.10 11.48 9.91
C LYS A 67 10.86 12.73 10.35
N CYS A 68 12.11 12.89 9.91
CA CYS A 68 12.94 14.06 10.21
C CYS A 68 12.70 15.25 9.27
N LEU A 69 11.89 15.09 8.22
CA LEU A 69 11.57 16.20 7.33
C LEU A 69 10.74 17.25 8.06
N GLU A 70 11.02 18.52 7.74
CA GLU A 70 10.17 19.63 8.17
C GLU A 70 8.75 19.42 7.64
N ARG A 71 7.77 19.68 8.49
CA ARG A 71 6.36 19.53 8.19
C ARG A 71 5.61 20.73 8.70
N GLY A 72 4.66 21.19 7.89
CA GLY A 72 3.82 22.32 8.20
C GLY A 72 2.52 22.26 7.41
N LEU A 73 1.61 23.16 7.74
CA LEU A 73 0.37 23.37 7.00
C LEU A 73 0.50 24.68 6.24
N GLU A 74 0.36 24.63 4.92
CA GLU A 74 0.24 25.84 4.10
C GLU A 74 -1.25 26.16 3.88
N PRO A 75 -1.72 27.37 4.24
CA PRO A 75 -3.15 27.68 4.27
C PRO A 75 -3.80 27.83 2.89
N GLY A 76 -3.02 28.01 1.82
CA GLY A 76 -3.55 28.28 0.48
C GLY A 76 -4.53 29.47 0.47
N GLN A 77 -5.76 29.23 -0.02
CA GLN A 77 -6.85 30.22 -0.05
C GLN A 77 -7.86 30.02 1.10
N ALA A 78 -7.56 29.16 2.08
CA ALA A 78 -8.51 28.84 3.14
C ALA A 78 -8.63 30.00 4.15
N PRO A 79 -9.84 30.31 4.65
CA PRO A 79 -10.03 31.30 5.71
C PRO A 79 -9.27 30.92 6.99
N ALA A 80 -8.71 31.91 7.69
CA ALA A 80 -7.93 31.70 8.92
C ALA A 80 -8.63 30.83 9.98
N PRO A 81 -9.97 30.90 10.20
CA PRO A 81 -10.65 29.98 11.12
C PRO A 81 -10.56 28.50 10.73
N VAL A 82 -10.58 28.20 9.42
CA VAL A 82 -10.47 26.83 8.90
C VAL A 82 -9.07 26.30 9.11
N VAL A 83 -8.06 27.12 8.81
CA VAL A 83 -6.64 26.77 9.00
C VAL A 83 -6.38 26.43 10.47
N ARG A 84 -6.80 27.31 11.40
CA ARG A 84 -6.65 27.06 12.85
C ARG A 84 -7.35 25.79 13.32
N PHE A 85 -8.53 25.49 12.78
CA PHE A 85 -9.25 24.26 13.10
C PHE A 85 -8.48 23.01 12.64
N ILE A 86 -7.90 23.03 11.44
CA ILE A 86 -7.08 21.94 10.92
C ILE A 86 -5.80 21.79 11.75
N GLU A 87 -5.11 22.89 12.08
CA GLU A 87 -3.91 22.87 12.93
C GLU A 87 -4.20 22.24 14.30
N GLN A 88 -5.31 22.63 14.94
CA GLN A 88 -5.75 22.07 16.22
C GLN A 88 -6.08 20.57 16.11
N THR A 89 -6.70 20.15 15.01
CA THR A 89 -7.01 18.74 14.77
C THR A 89 -5.73 17.92 14.58
N LEU A 90 -4.80 18.39 13.73
CA LEU A 90 -3.54 17.72 13.46
C LEU A 90 -2.62 17.68 14.68
N ALA A 91 -2.67 18.67 15.56
CA ALA A 91 -1.90 18.70 16.81
C ALA A 91 -2.28 17.55 17.77
N GLN A 92 -3.47 16.96 17.63
CA GLN A 92 -3.88 15.80 18.43
C GLN A 92 -3.32 14.48 17.90
N TRP A 93 -2.83 14.45 16.66
CA TRP A 93 -2.38 13.21 16.03
C TRP A 93 -0.92 12.92 16.35
N ASP A 94 -0.60 11.64 16.58
CA ASP A 94 0.77 11.16 16.50
C ASP A 94 1.21 11.05 15.03
N ILE A 95 1.65 12.18 14.47
CA ILE A 95 2.09 12.27 13.07
C ILE A 95 3.31 11.34 12.82
N ASN A 96 4.17 11.11 13.81
CA ASN A 96 5.32 10.21 13.66
C ASN A 96 4.88 8.74 13.54
N ARG A 97 3.85 8.33 14.29
CA ARG A 97 3.20 7.03 14.12
C ARG A 97 2.55 6.94 12.74
N LEU A 98 1.74 7.93 12.38
CA LEU A 98 1.00 7.95 11.11
C LEU A 98 1.92 7.86 9.89
N ILE A 99 2.98 8.67 9.83
CA ILE A 99 4.01 8.58 8.77
C ILE A 99 4.63 7.19 8.78
N GLY A 100 4.94 6.65 9.96
CA GLY A 100 5.50 5.31 10.09
C GLY A 100 4.59 4.22 9.52
N GLU A 101 3.28 4.33 9.72
CA GLU A 101 2.28 3.40 9.20
C GLU A 101 2.08 3.58 7.69
N LEU A 102 1.82 4.79 7.21
CA LEU A 102 1.58 5.03 5.77
C LEU A 102 2.80 4.74 4.90
N LEU A 103 4.02 4.92 5.42
CA LEU A 103 5.25 4.54 4.71
C LEU A 103 5.41 3.03 4.49
N GLU A 104 4.56 2.19 5.09
CA GLU A 104 4.46 0.79 4.67
C GLU A 104 4.12 0.66 3.18
N ALA A 105 3.43 1.63 2.59
CA ALA A 105 3.13 1.65 1.16
C ALA A 105 4.37 1.58 0.28
N ALA A 106 5.48 2.21 0.67
CA ALA A 106 6.73 2.08 -0.08
C ALA A 106 7.21 0.63 -0.16
N PHE A 107 7.03 -0.13 0.92
CA PHE A 107 7.56 -1.49 1.03
C PHE A 107 6.62 -2.55 0.43
N PHE A 108 5.31 -2.32 0.48
CA PHE A 108 4.28 -3.24 0.00
C PHE A 108 3.54 -2.73 -1.24
N GLY A 109 3.94 -1.61 -1.82
CA GLY A 109 3.26 -0.95 -2.94
C GLY A 109 2.08 -0.08 -2.51
N TYR A 110 1.32 -0.49 -1.49
CA TYR A 110 0.19 0.27 -0.95
C TYR A 110 -0.03 -0.02 0.53
N GLN A 111 -0.73 0.91 1.20
CA GLN A 111 -1.08 0.81 2.62
C GLN A 111 -2.46 1.44 2.86
N PRO A 112 -3.50 0.63 3.06
CA PRO A 112 -4.80 1.11 3.53
C PRO A 112 -4.71 1.57 4.98
N ALA A 113 -5.37 2.68 5.31
CA ALA A 113 -5.53 3.16 6.67
C ALA A 113 -6.99 3.57 6.93
N GLU A 114 -7.54 3.06 8.02
CA GLU A 114 -8.91 3.36 8.45
C GLU A 114 -8.95 4.66 9.25
N LEU A 115 -9.92 5.51 8.93
CA LEU A 115 -10.20 6.76 9.66
C LEU A 115 -11.24 6.51 10.76
N THR A 116 -10.92 6.91 11.98
CA THR A 116 -11.85 6.96 13.09
C THR A 116 -12.45 8.35 13.18
N TRP A 117 -13.76 8.44 12.90
CA TRP A 117 -14.50 9.69 12.95
C TRP A 117 -15.20 9.84 14.30
N ALA A 118 -15.12 11.04 14.87
CA ALA A 118 -15.87 11.42 16.05
C ALA A 118 -16.54 12.77 15.84
N LYS A 119 -17.60 13.01 16.61
CA LYS A 119 -18.25 14.32 16.68
C LYS A 119 -17.54 15.16 17.73
N ASP A 120 -17.06 16.32 17.34
CA ASP A 120 -16.49 17.33 18.24
C ASP A 120 -17.31 18.61 18.16
N GLY A 121 -18.20 18.79 19.14
CA GLY A 121 -19.22 19.84 19.14
C GLY A 121 -20.12 19.77 17.90
N ARG A 122 -19.95 20.72 16.98
CA ARG A 122 -20.69 20.80 15.70
C ARG A 122 -19.93 20.22 14.51
N HIS A 123 -18.69 19.80 14.69
CA HIS A 123 -17.82 19.29 13.64
C HIS A 123 -17.74 17.77 13.68
N LEU A 124 -17.43 17.18 12.52
CA LEU A 124 -16.95 15.81 12.42
C LEU A 124 -15.44 15.87 12.18
N VAL A 125 -14.69 15.25 13.09
CA VAL A 125 -13.22 15.22 13.05
C VAL A 125 -12.74 13.79 12.98
N VAL A 126 -11.58 13.62 12.35
CA VAL A 126 -10.86 12.34 12.41
C VAL A 126 -9.99 12.39 13.67
N THR A 127 -10.25 11.48 14.61
CA THR A 127 -9.52 11.39 15.87
C THR A 127 -8.35 10.44 15.80
N ASP A 128 -8.41 9.48 14.88
CA ASP A 128 -7.33 8.51 14.71
C ASP A 128 -7.28 7.96 13.28
N VAL A 129 -6.10 7.55 12.87
CA VAL A 129 -5.84 6.90 11.59
C VAL A 129 -5.01 5.65 11.84
N VAL A 130 -5.53 4.49 11.41
CA VAL A 130 -4.92 3.19 11.71
C VAL A 130 -4.63 2.43 10.43
N GLY A 131 -3.35 2.23 10.13
CA GLY A 131 -2.90 1.36 9.06
C GLY A 131 -3.40 -0.08 9.25
N LYS A 132 -3.99 -0.66 8.21
CA LYS A 132 -4.46 -2.05 8.22
C LYS A 132 -3.56 -2.92 7.33
N PRO A 133 -3.40 -4.22 7.64
CA PRO A 133 -2.61 -5.11 6.80
C PRO A 133 -3.08 -5.05 5.33
N PRO A 134 -2.21 -4.70 4.35
CA PRO A 134 -2.57 -4.66 2.94
C PRO A 134 -3.09 -6.01 2.45
N GLU A 135 -2.62 -7.12 3.05
CA GLU A 135 -3.07 -8.48 2.79
C GLU A 135 -4.60 -8.67 2.91
N TRP A 136 -5.31 -7.78 3.60
CA TRP A 136 -6.76 -7.86 3.78
C TRP A 136 -7.55 -7.14 2.70
N PHE A 137 -6.88 -6.50 1.75
CA PHE A 137 -7.52 -5.64 0.77
C PHE A 137 -7.11 -6.00 -0.65
N THR A 138 -8.04 -5.77 -1.57
CA THR A 138 -7.84 -5.91 -3.01
C THR A 138 -8.41 -4.68 -3.72
N PHE A 139 -8.19 -4.57 -5.03
CA PHE A 139 -8.83 -3.57 -5.87
C PHE A 139 -9.80 -4.24 -6.83
N ASP A 140 -10.89 -3.58 -7.16
CA ASP A 140 -11.76 -3.99 -8.25
C ASP A 140 -11.29 -3.47 -9.62
N THR A 141 -12.05 -3.82 -10.65
CA THR A 141 -11.79 -3.42 -12.04
C THR A 141 -11.85 -1.91 -12.27
N GLU A 142 -12.46 -1.16 -11.33
CA GLU A 142 -12.54 0.30 -11.31
C GLU A 142 -11.48 0.95 -10.41
N ASN A 143 -10.45 0.20 -9.98
CA ASN A 143 -9.40 0.66 -9.06
C ASN A 143 -9.94 1.13 -7.69
N ARG A 144 -11.08 0.60 -7.24
CA ARG A 144 -11.61 0.91 -5.90
C ARG A 144 -11.14 -0.12 -4.89
N LEU A 145 -10.71 0.37 -3.73
CA LEU A 145 -10.28 -0.49 -2.62
C LEU A 145 -11.46 -1.32 -2.09
N ARG A 146 -11.24 -2.62 -1.93
CA ARG A 146 -12.19 -3.56 -1.37
C ARG A 146 -11.58 -4.35 -0.22
N PHE A 147 -12.39 -4.60 0.80
CA PHE A 147 -12.00 -5.40 1.95
C PHE A 147 -12.38 -6.88 1.73
N GLN A 148 -11.38 -7.76 1.83
CA GLN A 148 -11.55 -9.21 1.67
C GLN A 148 -12.02 -9.83 2.99
N ALA A 149 -13.24 -9.49 3.40
CA ALA A 149 -13.89 -10.12 4.54
C ALA A 149 -14.08 -11.62 4.28
N ARG A 150 -14.04 -12.42 5.35
CA ARG A 150 -14.18 -13.89 5.25
C ARG A 150 -15.50 -14.33 4.61
N GLN A 151 -16.54 -13.49 4.66
CA GLN A 151 -17.90 -13.78 4.20
C GLN A 151 -18.22 -13.15 2.84
N SER A 152 -17.36 -12.30 2.27
CA SER A 152 -17.68 -11.49 1.08
C SER A 152 -17.21 -12.08 -0.25
N GLY A 153 -16.71 -13.32 -0.23
CA GLY A 153 -16.22 -14.02 -1.42
C GLY A 153 -14.99 -13.33 -2.05
N LEU A 154 -14.72 -13.63 -3.32
CA LEU A 154 -13.51 -13.15 -4.02
C LEU A 154 -13.56 -11.65 -4.36
N ALA A 155 -14.76 -11.09 -4.54
CA ALA A 155 -14.92 -9.69 -4.92
C ALA A 155 -14.64 -8.72 -3.77
N GLY A 156 -14.80 -9.16 -2.52
CA GLY A 156 -14.67 -8.29 -1.36
C GLY A 156 -15.77 -7.23 -1.24
N GLU A 157 -15.76 -6.52 -0.12
CA GLU A 157 -16.73 -5.48 0.22
C GLU A 157 -16.21 -4.10 -0.22
N LEU A 158 -17.06 -3.33 -0.90
CA LEU A 158 -16.73 -1.95 -1.23
C LEU A 158 -16.77 -1.10 0.05
N LEU A 159 -15.75 -0.30 0.24
CA LEU A 159 -15.60 0.51 1.45
C LEU A 159 -16.42 1.81 1.36
N PRO A 160 -17.03 2.28 2.47
CA PRO A 160 -17.72 3.56 2.49
C PRO A 160 -16.78 4.71 2.08
N PRO A 161 -17.26 5.69 1.30
CA PRO A 161 -16.48 6.88 0.98
C PRO A 161 -15.98 7.58 2.24
N ARG A 162 -14.75 8.10 2.22
CA ARG A 162 -14.11 8.84 3.34
C ARG A 162 -13.88 8.01 4.62
N LYS A 163 -14.07 6.70 4.60
CA LYS A 163 -13.75 5.83 5.75
C LYS A 163 -12.30 5.34 5.74
N PHE A 164 -11.69 5.25 4.56
CA PHE A 164 -10.31 4.81 4.39
C PHE A 164 -9.54 5.81 3.53
N VAL A 165 -8.24 5.91 3.81
CA VAL A 165 -7.23 6.51 2.92
C VAL A 165 -6.26 5.42 2.52
N VAL A 166 -5.68 5.53 1.31
CA VAL A 166 -4.72 4.54 0.81
C VAL A 166 -3.49 5.29 0.35
N ALA A 167 -2.37 5.05 1.02
CA ALA A 167 -1.08 5.47 0.52
C ALA A 167 -0.61 4.47 -0.54
N THR A 168 -0.03 4.95 -1.62
CA THR A 168 0.47 4.12 -2.73
C THR A 168 1.85 4.57 -3.17
N GLN A 169 2.70 3.61 -3.52
CA GLN A 169 4.02 3.81 -4.10
C GLN A 169 3.93 3.57 -5.61
N ASP A 170 4.06 4.62 -6.41
CA ASP A 170 4.08 4.54 -7.88
C ASP A 170 2.89 3.76 -8.48
N ALA A 171 1.70 3.92 -7.89
CA ALA A 171 0.48 3.33 -8.43
C ALA A 171 0.13 3.96 -9.77
N THR A 172 -0.28 3.10 -10.70
CA THR A 172 -0.71 3.48 -12.04
C THR A 172 -2.15 3.07 -12.25
N PHE A 173 -2.75 3.52 -13.36
CA PHE A 173 -4.07 3.05 -13.74
C PHE A 173 -4.12 1.53 -13.79
N ASP A 174 -3.11 0.88 -14.41
CA ASP A 174 -3.04 -0.58 -14.59
C ASP A 174 -2.69 -1.34 -13.31
N ASN A 175 -1.85 -0.73 -12.45
CA ASN A 175 -1.43 -1.30 -11.18
C ASN A 175 -1.83 -0.38 -10.00
N PRO A 176 -3.06 -0.51 -9.46
CA PRO A 176 -3.48 0.28 -8.31
C PRO A 176 -2.80 -0.16 -7.00
N TYR A 177 -2.18 -1.35 -6.98
CA TYR A 177 -1.41 -1.84 -5.82
C TYR A 177 -0.07 -1.12 -5.66
N GLY A 178 0.39 -0.39 -6.68
CA GLY A 178 1.71 0.24 -6.67
C GLY A 178 2.86 -0.76 -6.82
N PHE A 179 4.08 -0.23 -6.77
CA PHE A 179 5.32 -0.98 -6.85
C PHE A 179 5.90 -1.19 -5.46
N ALA A 180 6.01 -2.45 -5.03
CA ALA A 180 6.55 -2.79 -3.72
C ALA A 180 8.07 -2.81 -3.76
N ASP A 181 8.74 -1.94 -3.00
CA ASP A 181 10.22 -1.92 -2.94
C ASP A 181 10.80 -3.25 -2.41
N LEU A 182 10.05 -3.97 -1.57
CA LEU A 182 10.48 -5.28 -1.09
C LEU A 182 10.54 -6.34 -2.20
N SER A 183 9.84 -6.15 -3.33
CA SER A 183 9.97 -7.02 -4.50
C SER A 183 11.40 -7.01 -5.05
N LEU A 184 12.08 -5.86 -5.01
CA LEU A 184 13.48 -5.70 -5.43
C LEU A 184 14.43 -6.49 -4.53
N CYS A 185 14.10 -6.62 -3.25
CA CYS A 185 14.91 -7.36 -2.28
C CYS A 185 14.66 -8.88 -2.33
N PHE A 186 13.59 -9.34 -2.98
CA PHE A 186 13.17 -10.74 -2.93
C PHE A 186 14.24 -11.71 -3.43
N TRP A 187 14.71 -11.53 -4.66
CA TRP A 187 15.72 -12.42 -5.25
C TRP A 187 17.08 -12.32 -4.57
N PRO A 188 17.64 -11.13 -4.29
CA PRO A 188 18.88 -11.00 -3.55
C PRO A 188 18.87 -11.73 -2.20
N VAL A 189 17.78 -11.58 -1.42
CA VAL A 189 17.65 -12.25 -0.12
C VAL A 189 17.49 -13.76 -0.30
N THR A 190 16.72 -14.20 -1.29
CA THR A 190 16.50 -15.63 -1.58
C THR A 190 17.82 -16.32 -1.95
N PHE A 191 18.59 -15.74 -2.87
CA PHE A 191 19.88 -16.28 -3.28
C PHE A 191 20.89 -16.28 -2.14
N LYS A 192 20.91 -15.22 -1.34
CA LYS A 192 21.76 -15.17 -0.14
C LYS A 192 21.46 -16.33 0.81
N LYS A 193 20.19 -16.56 1.16
CA LYS A 193 19.79 -17.66 2.06
C LYS A 193 20.12 -19.03 1.48
N ALA A 194 19.90 -19.22 0.19
CA ALA A 194 20.26 -20.46 -0.52
C ALA A 194 21.77 -20.70 -0.50
N GLY A 195 22.58 -19.67 -0.74
CA GLY A 195 24.05 -19.75 -0.69
C GLY A 195 24.57 -20.16 0.68
N TRP A 196 24.06 -19.56 1.76
CA TRP A 196 24.41 -19.98 3.13
C TRP A 196 24.05 -21.44 3.39
N SER A 197 22.85 -21.86 2.99
CA SER A 197 22.39 -23.25 3.16
C SER A 197 23.26 -24.25 2.41
N PHE A 198 23.70 -23.88 1.20
CA PHE A 198 24.62 -24.67 0.41
C PHE A 198 25.98 -24.81 1.10
N TRP A 199 26.57 -23.70 1.56
CA TRP A 199 27.87 -23.71 2.24
C TRP A 199 27.84 -24.51 3.55
N MET A 200 26.76 -24.43 4.34
CA MET A 200 26.61 -25.24 5.55
C MET A 200 26.62 -26.74 5.23
N ARG A 201 25.81 -27.18 4.25
CA ARG A 201 25.76 -28.58 3.83
C ARG A 201 27.08 -29.07 3.24
N PHE A 202 27.76 -28.21 2.48
CA PHE A 202 29.07 -28.52 1.91
C PHE A 202 30.09 -28.74 3.05
N SER A 203 30.15 -27.84 4.02
CA SER A 203 31.04 -27.97 5.18
C SER A 203 30.74 -29.21 6.03
N GLU A 204 29.47 -29.56 6.24
CA GLU A 204 29.09 -30.80 6.96
C GLU A 204 29.59 -32.05 6.22
N LYS A 205 29.39 -32.09 4.90
CA LYS A 205 29.74 -33.25 4.07
C LYS A 205 31.25 -33.46 3.97
N TYR A 206 32.04 -32.38 3.92
CA TYR A 206 33.48 -32.44 3.66
C TYR A 206 34.35 -32.07 4.89
N GLY A 207 33.73 -31.72 6.02
CA GLY A 207 34.42 -31.34 7.26
C GLY A 207 34.60 -32.48 8.28
N THR A 208 34.09 -33.69 8.00
CA THR A 208 34.29 -34.85 8.85
C THR A 208 35.58 -35.58 8.41
N PRO A 209 36.61 -35.73 9.26
CA PRO A 209 37.77 -36.52 8.90
C PRO A 209 37.34 -37.99 8.76
N GLY A 210 37.73 -38.61 7.64
CA GLY A 210 37.58 -40.07 7.45
C GLY A 210 38.52 -40.86 8.34
#